data_AF-A0A965QYX8-F1
#
_entry.id   AF-A0A965QYX8-F1
#
_cell.length_a   1.000
_cell.length_b   1.000
_cell.length_c   1.000
_cell.angle_alpha   90.00
_cell.angle_beta   90.00
_cell.angle_gamma   90.00
#
_symmetry.space_group_name_H-M   'P 1'
#
loop_
_entity.id
_entity.type
_entity.pdbx_description
1 polymer ?
#
loop_
_entity_poly.entity_id
_entity_poly.type
_entity_poly.pdbx_seq_one_letter_code
_entity_poly.pdbx_strand_id
1 'polypeptide(L)'
;MNQFFALTALALSLTLGGAHAATDQQNKMTTCNAEAKTKDLKGDERKKFMSECLSAKPAPAEEAGNSQQNKMKTCNADAKTK
;
A
#
# COMPACT_ATOMS: atom_id res chain seq x y z
N MET A 1 -33.00 9.77 -38.40
CA MET A 1 -32.47 10.85 -37.57
C MET A 1 -32.70 10.53 -36.09
N ASN A 2 -31.69 10.78 -35.27
CA ASN A 2 -31.81 11.23 -33.87
C ASN A 2 -32.31 10.28 -32.77
N GLN A 3 -31.66 9.13 -32.55
CA GLN A 3 -31.74 8.44 -31.24
C GLN A 3 -30.40 7.96 -30.66
N PHE A 4 -29.27 8.28 -31.28
CA PHE A 4 -27.93 7.81 -30.83
C PHE A 4 -27.15 8.81 -29.96
N PHE A 5 -27.73 9.95 -29.57
CA PHE A 5 -27.00 11.04 -28.89
C PHE A 5 -27.32 11.23 -27.40
N ALA A 6 -28.06 10.32 -26.76
CA ALA A 6 -28.51 10.50 -25.37
C ALA A 6 -27.94 9.50 -24.34
N LEU A 7 -26.99 8.65 -24.70
CA LEU A 7 -26.40 7.64 -23.79
C LEU A 7 -24.90 7.84 -23.50
N THR A 8 -24.33 8.97 -23.93
CA THR A 8 -22.94 9.39 -23.67
C THR A 8 -22.85 10.44 -22.56
N ALA A 9 -23.58 10.28 -21.46
CA ALA A 9 -23.57 11.26 -20.36
C ALA A 9 -23.93 10.70 -18.98
N LEU A 10 -23.31 9.59 -18.51
CA LEU A 10 -23.28 9.28 -17.07
C LEU A 10 -22.22 8.24 -16.67
N ALA A 11 -20.93 8.52 -16.91
CA ALA A 11 -19.85 7.69 -16.33
C ALA A 11 -18.60 8.50 -15.95
N LEU A 12 -18.76 9.80 -15.63
CA LEU A 12 -17.68 10.67 -15.18
C LEU A 12 -17.72 10.91 -13.66
N SER A 13 -17.82 9.84 -12.87
CA SER A 13 -17.87 9.95 -11.39
C SER A 13 -17.19 8.78 -10.67
N LEU A 14 -15.97 8.39 -11.07
CA LEU A 14 -15.18 7.44 -10.28
C LEU A 14 -13.67 7.76 -10.27
N THR A 15 -13.31 9.02 -10.03
CA THR A 15 -11.89 9.42 -9.89
C THR A 15 -11.51 9.95 -8.50
N LEU A 16 -12.40 9.92 -7.49
CA LEU A 16 -12.03 10.37 -6.14
C LEU A 16 -12.58 9.42 -5.06
N GLY A 17 -11.77 8.42 -4.70
CA GLY A 17 -12.03 7.50 -3.60
C GLY A 17 -10.76 7.15 -2.84
N GLY A 18 -10.25 8.11 -2.06
CA GLY A 18 -9.43 7.92 -0.85
C GLY A 18 -8.22 6.99 -0.90
N ALA A 19 -7.07 7.48 -1.36
CA ALA A 19 -5.79 6.79 -1.20
C ALA A 19 -4.81 7.63 -0.36
N HIS A 20 -5.02 7.74 0.95
CA HIS A 20 -4.00 8.31 1.87
C HIS A 20 -3.96 7.68 3.27
N ALA A 21 -4.51 6.46 3.44
CA ALA A 21 -4.33 5.65 4.66
C ALA A 21 -3.81 4.22 4.35
N ALA A 22 -3.39 3.97 3.10
CA ALA A 22 -3.01 2.64 2.63
C ALA A 22 -1.52 2.30 2.83
N THR A 23 -0.68 3.28 3.15
CA THR A 23 0.79 3.10 3.22
C THR A 23 1.25 2.40 4.48
N ASP A 24 0.75 2.78 5.66
CA ASP A 24 1.19 2.19 6.93
C ASP A 24 0.73 0.75 7.09
N GLN A 25 -0.52 0.45 6.70
CA GLN A 25 -1.03 -0.92 6.68
C GLN A 25 -0.26 -1.81 5.69
N GLN A 26 0.09 -1.30 4.49
CA GLN A 26 0.90 -2.05 3.54
C GLN A 26 2.33 -2.30 4.03
N ASN A 27 2.97 -1.30 4.62
CA ASN A 27 4.31 -1.44 5.18
C ASN A 27 4.32 -2.49 6.29
N LYS A 28 3.34 -2.41 7.21
CA LYS A 28 3.17 -3.38 8.30
C LYS A 28 2.94 -4.80 7.78
N MET A 29 2.10 -4.97 6.77
CA MET A 29 1.88 -6.27 6.14
C MET A 29 3.18 -6.85 5.55
N THR A 30 3.99 -6.01 4.91
CA THR A 30 5.26 -6.45 4.32
C THR A 30 6.23 -6.92 5.41
N THR A 31 6.38 -6.15 6.48
CA THR A 31 7.21 -6.52 7.65
C THR A 31 6.73 -7.81 8.29
N CYS A 32 5.43 -7.94 8.60
CA CYS A 32 4.87 -9.17 9.18
C CYS A 32 5.12 -10.38 8.27
N ASN A 33 5.02 -10.23 6.95
CA ASN A 33 5.31 -11.34 6.03
C ASN A 33 6.80 -11.71 6.00
N ALA A 34 7.71 -10.74 6.08
CA ALA A 34 9.14 -11.00 6.14
C ALA A 34 9.51 -11.73 7.44
N GLU A 35 9.01 -11.26 8.59
CA GLU A 35 9.26 -11.91 9.88
C GLU A 35 8.69 -13.32 9.96
N ALA A 36 7.49 -13.55 9.41
CA ALA A 36 6.91 -14.89 9.32
C ALA A 36 7.81 -15.86 8.54
N LYS A 37 8.44 -15.39 7.45
CA LYS A 37 9.39 -16.19 6.66
C LYS A 37 10.70 -16.42 7.40
N THR A 38 11.27 -15.40 8.05
CA THR A 38 12.50 -15.54 8.85
C THR A 38 12.32 -16.53 10.00
N LYS A 39 11.10 -16.59 10.57
CA LYS A 39 10.71 -17.55 11.60
C LYS A 39 10.25 -18.91 11.05
N ASP A 40 10.31 -19.10 9.73
CA ASP A 40 9.85 -20.28 8.99
C ASP A 40 8.40 -20.72 9.35
N LEU A 41 7.56 -19.77 9.75
CA LEU A 41 6.20 -20.05 10.21
C LEU A 41 5.33 -20.50 9.03
N LYS A 42 4.62 -21.60 9.23
CA LYS A 42 3.75 -22.23 8.23
C LYS A 42 2.38 -22.57 8.83
N GLY A 43 1.40 -22.85 7.97
CA GLY A 43 0.07 -23.27 8.39
C GLY A 43 -0.59 -22.29 9.37
N ASP A 44 -1.11 -22.83 10.48
CA ASP A 44 -1.83 -22.05 11.47
C ASP A 44 -0.93 -21.15 12.33
N GLU A 45 0.35 -21.51 12.48
CA GLU A 45 1.33 -20.67 13.20
C GLU A 45 1.57 -19.35 12.47
N ARG A 46 1.68 -19.38 11.14
CA ARG A 46 1.78 -18.15 10.32
C ARG A 46 0.54 -17.29 10.45
N LYS A 47 -0.66 -17.90 10.43
CA LYS A 47 -1.93 -17.15 10.51
C LYS A 47 -2.06 -16.46 11.86
N LYS A 48 -1.77 -17.17 12.95
CA LYS A 48 -1.78 -16.62 14.31
C LYS A 48 -0.79 -15.46 14.43
N PHE A 49 0.45 -15.66 13.98
CA PHE A 49 1.47 -14.62 13.97
C PHE A 49 1.06 -13.41 13.14
N MET A 50 0.48 -13.61 11.94
CA MET A 50 0.03 -12.51 11.09
C MET A 50 -1.09 -11.71 11.74
N SER A 51 -2.04 -12.38 12.41
CA SER A 51 -3.12 -11.71 13.13
C SER A 51 -2.57 -10.86 14.27
N GLU A 52 -1.71 -11.42 15.11
CA GLU A 52 -1.07 -10.70 16.21
C GLU A 52 -0.22 -9.52 15.70
N CYS A 53 0.59 -9.77 14.67
CA CYS A 53 1.46 -8.78 14.05
C CYS A 53 0.67 -7.64 13.39
N LEU A 54 -0.48 -7.90 12.77
CA LEU A 54 -1.33 -6.89 12.13
C LEU A 54 -2.27 -6.17 13.13
N SER A 55 -2.64 -6.80 14.23
CA SER A 55 -3.48 -6.22 15.29
C SER A 55 -2.73 -5.34 16.29
N ALA A 56 -1.40 -5.49 16.41
CA ALA A 56 -0.59 -4.61 17.26
C ALA A 56 -0.77 -3.14 16.82
N LYS A 57 -1.27 -2.28 17.73
CA LYS A 57 -1.27 -0.82 17.50
C LYS A 57 0.15 -0.36 17.18
N PRO A 58 0.35 0.57 16.24
CA PRO A 58 1.69 1.12 16.02
C PRO A 58 2.21 1.68 17.34
N ALA A 59 3.40 1.24 17.75
CA ALA A 59 4.14 1.88 18.83
C ALA A 59 4.38 3.37 18.45
N PRO A 60 4.52 4.28 19.43
CA PRO A 60 4.85 5.68 19.15
C PRO A 60 6.07 5.72 18.23
N ALA A 61 5.94 6.43 17.12
CA ALA A 61 6.91 6.47 16.06
C ALA A 61 8.26 7.01 16.57
N GLU A 62 9.26 6.15 16.68
CA GLU A 62 10.65 6.53 16.43
C GLU A 62 11.02 6.06 15.02
N GLU A 63 10.99 7.04 14.11
CA GLU A 63 11.72 7.14 12.84
C GLU A 63 11.89 5.86 11.99
N ALA A 64 10.79 5.24 11.55
CA ALA A 64 10.81 4.42 10.33
C ALA A 64 10.72 5.34 9.12
N GLY A 65 11.88 5.87 8.70
CA GLY A 65 12.04 6.68 7.51
C GLY A 65 11.33 6.08 6.29
N ASN A 66 10.53 6.92 5.65
CA ASN A 66 9.66 6.59 4.53
C ASN A 66 10.47 5.99 3.35
N SER A 67 10.44 4.66 3.20
CA SER A 67 11.12 3.96 2.09
C SER A 67 10.50 4.27 0.72
N GLN A 68 9.26 4.80 0.69
CA GLN A 68 8.61 5.28 -0.53
C GLN A 68 9.18 6.63 -1.00
N GLN A 69 9.55 7.53 -0.09
CA GLN A 69 10.18 8.82 -0.39
C GLN A 69 11.59 8.63 -0.99
N ASN A 70 12.33 7.60 -0.57
CA ASN A 70 13.63 7.27 -1.16
C ASN A 70 13.51 6.80 -2.62
N LYS A 71 12.46 6.03 -2.95
CA LYS A 71 12.17 5.62 -4.34
C LYS A 71 11.81 6.80 -5.23
N MET A 72 11.09 7.79 -4.70
CA MET A 72 10.77 9.01 -5.44
C MET A 72 12.02 9.88 -5.69
N LYS A 73 12.96 9.90 -4.73
CA LYS A 73 14.25 10.62 -4.88
C LYS A 73 15.21 9.97 -5.87
N THR A 74 15.34 8.64 -5.88
CA THR A 74 16.18 7.96 -6.88
C THR A 74 15.60 8.05 -8.28
N CYS A 75 14.28 7.86 -8.45
CA CYS A 75 13.65 7.96 -9.76
C CYS A 75 13.73 9.38 -10.37
N ASN A 76 13.76 10.43 -9.53
CA ASN A 76 13.96 11.81 -9.97
C ASN A 76 15.45 12.15 -10.25
N ALA A 77 16.38 11.47 -9.59
CA ALA A 77 17.81 11.62 -9.87
C ALA A 77 18.20 10.97 -11.21
N ASP A 78 17.69 9.78 -11.51
CA ASP A 78 17.91 9.09 -12.80
C ASP A 78 17.33 9.85 -14.01
N ALA A 79 16.27 10.64 -13.81
CA ALA A 79 15.66 11.46 -14.85
C ALA A 79 16.51 12.70 -15.24
N LYS A 80 17.50 13.08 -14.43
CA LYS A 80 18.30 14.29 -14.66
C LYS A 80 19.64 14.02 -15.35
N THR A 81 19.97 12.75 -15.61
CA THR A 81 21.23 12.32 -16.23
C THR A 81 21.02 11.62 -17.57
N LYS A 82 19.85 11.80 -18.22
CA LYS A 82 19.56 11.28 -19.55
C LYS A 82 19.06 12.38 -20.49
#